data_AF-A0A0B7ADM8-F1
#
_entry.id   AF-A0A0B7ADM8-F1
#
_cell.length_a   1.000
_cell.length_b   1.000
_cell.length_c   1.000
_cell.angle_alpha   90.00
_cell.angle_beta   90.00
_cell.angle_gamma   90.00
#
_symmetry.space_group_name_H-M   'P 1'
#
loop_
_entity.id
_entity.type
_entity.pdbx_description
1 polymer ?
#
loop_
_entity_poly.entity_id
_entity_poly.type
_entity_poly.pdbx_seq_one_letter_code
_entity_poly.pdbx_strand_id
1 'polypeptide(L)'
;SSRQRDNRKYKMFFAVRVINKISFYKQCLVTLVVVCSLVLQPVNALEVVWAVNCGGEEHTDSHDIHYQADPLDVGSSSDYGRSLFIQRVSSQDQILYQTERYHASTFGYDIPISKDGNYVLVLKFSEVWFGAPNQKVFDIVLNGEHTIVSELDIFARVGRGVAHDEIVPFSVRSGKLHVNEETSHIDGSKISIEFIKGDLDNPKVNAIYVAKGTIDDVPQLPPILSPDAAEENDDEDEDSPSEKLQATRKPSGPRVKDPYASEDTSAMLLPVFAAIGAFIPLLYCLCKLQ
;
A
#
# COMPACT_ATOMS: atom_id res chain seq x y z
N SER A 1 -78.13 -40.97 -1.99
CA SER A 1 -77.70 -40.44 -0.66
C SER A 1 -76.24 -40.78 -0.31
N SER A 2 -75.75 -42.01 -0.55
CA SER A 2 -74.35 -42.42 -0.25
C SER A 2 -73.30 -41.88 -1.25
N ARG A 3 -73.52 -42.04 -2.56
CA ARG A 3 -72.60 -41.55 -3.62
C ARG A 3 -72.28 -40.05 -3.56
N GLN A 4 -73.23 -39.21 -3.14
CA GLN A 4 -73.03 -37.76 -3.00
C GLN A 4 -72.16 -37.40 -1.77
N ARG A 5 -72.20 -38.23 -0.71
CA ARG A 5 -71.36 -38.06 0.50
C ARG A 5 -69.92 -38.48 0.23
N ASP A 6 -69.70 -39.55 -0.51
CA ASP A 6 -68.34 -39.97 -0.89
C ASP A 6 -67.68 -38.96 -1.81
N ASN A 7 -68.39 -38.46 -2.83
CA ASN A 7 -67.84 -37.43 -3.74
C ASN A 7 -67.49 -36.12 -3.02
N ARG A 8 -68.24 -35.74 -1.96
CA ARG A 8 -67.89 -34.61 -1.09
C ARG A 8 -66.64 -34.88 -0.26
N LYS A 9 -66.49 -36.08 0.31
CA LYS A 9 -65.28 -36.49 1.05
C LYS A 9 -64.03 -36.50 0.16
N TYR A 10 -64.13 -37.02 -1.08
CA TYR A 10 -63.02 -37.01 -2.04
C TYR A 10 -62.62 -35.58 -2.44
N LYS A 11 -63.58 -34.70 -2.74
CA LYS A 11 -63.30 -33.28 -3.02
C LYS A 11 -62.66 -32.56 -1.82
N MET A 12 -63.11 -32.87 -0.61
CA MET A 12 -62.55 -32.30 0.63
C MET A 12 -61.11 -32.77 0.87
N PHE A 13 -60.82 -34.06 0.70
CA PHE A 13 -59.45 -34.61 0.79
C PHE A 13 -58.52 -34.02 -0.26
N PHE A 14 -58.99 -33.84 -1.49
CA PHE A 14 -58.21 -33.23 -2.56
C PHE A 14 -57.93 -31.74 -2.27
N ALA A 15 -58.94 -31.00 -1.81
CA ALA A 15 -58.78 -29.61 -1.40
C ALA A 15 -57.79 -29.44 -0.25
N VAL A 16 -57.86 -30.29 0.79
CA VAL A 16 -56.90 -30.28 1.91
C VAL A 16 -55.47 -30.58 1.44
N ARG A 17 -55.29 -31.53 0.51
CA ARG A 17 -53.96 -31.82 -0.08
C ARG A 17 -53.41 -30.65 -0.90
N VAL A 18 -54.26 -29.96 -1.65
CA VAL A 18 -53.88 -28.77 -2.44
C VAL A 18 -53.52 -27.61 -1.51
N ILE A 19 -54.31 -27.36 -0.47
CA ILE A 19 -54.05 -26.30 0.53
C ILE A 19 -52.74 -26.58 1.27
N ASN A 20 -52.47 -27.82 1.68
CA ASN A 20 -51.22 -28.18 2.33
C ASN A 20 -50.00 -28.04 1.41
N LYS A 21 -50.12 -28.37 0.12
CA LYS A 21 -49.07 -28.10 -0.88
C LYS A 21 -48.82 -26.61 -1.03
N ILE A 22 -49.86 -25.79 -1.20
CA ILE A 22 -49.73 -24.33 -1.33
C ILE A 22 -49.11 -23.72 -0.07
N SER A 23 -49.51 -24.19 1.12
CA SER A 23 -48.93 -23.79 2.40
C SER A 23 -47.44 -24.13 2.48
N PHE A 24 -47.06 -25.34 2.07
CA PHE A 24 -45.67 -25.79 2.01
C PHE A 24 -44.82 -24.95 1.04
N TYR A 25 -45.30 -24.69 -0.19
CA TYR A 25 -44.57 -23.83 -1.14
C TYR A 25 -44.44 -22.39 -0.65
N LYS A 26 -45.46 -21.84 0.01
CA LYS A 26 -45.37 -20.52 0.65
C LYS A 26 -44.34 -20.51 1.77
N GLN A 27 -44.33 -21.54 2.61
CA GLN A 27 -43.34 -21.67 3.68
C GLN A 27 -41.92 -21.72 3.10
N CYS A 28 -41.67 -22.57 2.09
CA CYS A 28 -40.37 -22.65 1.41
C CYS A 28 -39.96 -21.33 0.74
N LEU A 29 -40.89 -20.62 0.09
CA LEU A 29 -40.61 -19.32 -0.52
C LEU A 29 -40.22 -18.28 0.54
N VAL A 30 -40.94 -18.23 1.66
CA VAL A 30 -40.63 -17.33 2.78
C VAL A 30 -39.27 -17.67 3.38
N THR A 31 -38.97 -18.96 3.59
CA THR A 31 -37.65 -19.38 4.09
C THR A 31 -36.55 -19.03 3.10
N LEU A 32 -36.77 -19.23 1.80
CA LEU A 32 -35.81 -18.86 0.75
C LEU A 32 -35.55 -17.35 0.75
N VAL A 33 -36.59 -16.53 0.84
CA VAL A 33 -36.45 -15.06 0.88
C VAL A 33 -35.69 -14.62 2.13
N VAL A 34 -36.00 -15.20 3.30
CA VAL A 34 -35.32 -14.90 4.57
C VAL A 34 -33.84 -15.32 4.51
N VAL A 35 -33.54 -16.51 4.01
CA VAL A 35 -32.16 -16.97 3.81
C VAL A 35 -31.44 -16.08 2.80
N CYS A 36 -32.07 -15.73 1.68
CA CYS A 36 -31.48 -14.86 0.68
C CYS A 36 -31.19 -13.46 1.26
N SER A 37 -32.08 -12.90 2.08
CA SER A 37 -31.84 -11.62 2.78
C SER A 37 -30.79 -11.69 3.89
N LEU A 38 -30.58 -12.86 4.51
CA LEU A 38 -29.52 -13.07 5.50
C LEU A 38 -28.16 -13.30 4.83
N VAL A 39 -28.14 -13.87 3.62
CA VAL A 39 -26.90 -14.15 2.85
C VAL A 39 -26.49 -12.94 2.01
N LEU A 40 -27.45 -12.12 1.56
CA LEU A 40 -27.23 -10.86 0.85
C LEU A 40 -27.17 -9.68 1.83
N GLN A 41 -26.34 -9.78 2.87
CA GLN A 41 -25.96 -8.56 3.58
C GLN A 41 -25.21 -7.67 2.58
N PRO A 42 -25.53 -6.37 2.49
CA PRO A 42 -24.70 -5.47 1.70
C PRO A 42 -23.31 -5.50 2.33
N VAL A 43 -22.32 -5.99 1.56
CA VAL A 43 -20.93 -5.63 1.84
C VAL A 43 -20.92 -4.11 1.73
N ASN A 44 -20.77 -3.41 2.86
CA ASN A 44 -20.67 -1.97 2.83
C ASN A 44 -19.39 -1.64 2.08
N ALA A 45 -19.53 -1.28 0.80
CA ALA A 45 -18.43 -0.76 0.01
C ALA A 45 -17.96 0.55 0.68
N LEU A 46 -16.65 0.69 0.82
CA LEU A 46 -16.04 1.87 1.44
C LEU A 46 -16.51 3.14 0.72
N GLU A 47 -17.11 4.08 1.45
CA GLU A 47 -17.55 5.37 0.88
C GLU A 47 -16.33 6.28 0.69
N VAL A 48 -15.63 6.13 -0.44
CA VAL A 48 -14.49 6.99 -0.79
C VAL A 48 -15.00 8.35 -1.25
N VAL A 49 -14.53 9.41 -0.58
CA VAL A 49 -14.88 10.80 -0.86
C VAL A 49 -13.99 11.38 -1.94
N TRP A 50 -12.69 11.08 -1.85
CA TRP A 50 -11.66 11.64 -2.71
C TRP A 50 -10.42 10.74 -2.69
N ALA A 51 -9.78 10.53 -3.84
CA ALA A 51 -8.59 9.72 -3.96
C ALA A 51 -7.73 10.18 -5.14
N VAL A 52 -6.41 10.23 -4.96
CA VAL A 52 -5.43 10.67 -5.96
C VAL A 52 -4.19 9.78 -5.94
N ASN A 53 -3.74 9.38 -7.12
CA ASN A 53 -2.44 8.77 -7.34
C ASN A 53 -1.40 9.86 -7.59
N CYS A 54 -0.61 10.20 -6.56
CA CYS A 54 0.30 11.34 -6.60
C CYS A 54 1.47 11.08 -7.56
N GLY A 55 1.72 12.03 -8.46
CA GLY A 55 2.71 11.95 -9.53
C GLY A 55 2.36 10.98 -10.65
N GLY A 56 1.18 10.35 -10.63
CA GLY A 56 0.77 9.32 -11.59
C GLY A 56 -0.56 9.61 -12.29
N GLU A 57 -0.91 8.69 -13.20
CA GLU A 57 -2.21 8.65 -13.88
C GLU A 57 -3.29 8.02 -12.98
N GLU A 58 -4.55 8.06 -13.43
CA GLU A 58 -5.67 7.43 -12.74
C GLU A 58 -5.46 5.92 -12.57
N HIS A 59 -5.98 5.36 -11.48
CA HIS A 59 -5.84 3.94 -11.16
C HIS A 59 -6.99 3.45 -10.27
N THR A 60 -7.40 2.19 -10.43
CA THR A 60 -8.35 1.54 -9.51
C THR A 60 -7.66 0.36 -8.82
N ASP A 61 -7.65 0.38 -7.50
CA ASP A 61 -6.97 -0.62 -6.68
C ASP A 61 -7.77 -1.91 -6.53
N SER A 62 -7.20 -2.89 -5.82
CA SER A 62 -7.79 -4.19 -5.55
C SER A 62 -9.02 -4.16 -4.61
N HIS A 63 -9.32 -3.00 -4.00
CA HIS A 63 -10.48 -2.76 -3.15
C HIS A 63 -11.55 -1.88 -3.85
N ASP A 64 -11.45 -1.74 -5.17
CA ASP A 64 -12.32 -0.92 -6.01
C ASP A 64 -12.27 0.60 -5.68
N ILE A 65 -11.20 1.07 -5.02
CA ILE A 65 -10.96 2.50 -4.80
C ILE A 65 -10.41 3.09 -6.10
N HIS A 66 -11.16 4.02 -6.69
CA HIS A 66 -10.74 4.75 -7.88
C HIS A 66 -9.98 6.03 -7.51
N TYR A 67 -8.67 6.01 -7.76
CA TYR A 67 -7.74 7.13 -7.64
C TYR A 67 -7.73 7.94 -8.94
N GLN A 68 -7.96 9.24 -8.82
CA GLN A 68 -7.82 10.17 -9.93
C GLN A 68 -6.34 10.40 -10.26
N ALA A 69 -6.05 10.80 -11.49
CA ALA A 69 -4.73 11.30 -11.87
C ALA A 69 -4.37 12.52 -11.01
N ASP A 70 -3.07 12.72 -10.76
CA ASP A 70 -2.62 13.84 -9.93
C ASP A 70 -2.98 15.20 -10.53
N PRO A 71 -3.79 16.03 -9.84
CA PRO A 71 -4.23 17.32 -10.36
C PRO A 71 -3.19 18.44 -10.19
N LEU A 72 -2.08 18.21 -9.48
CA LEU A 72 -1.13 19.27 -9.16
C LEU A 72 -0.13 19.53 -10.29
N ASP A 73 0.05 20.82 -10.59
CA ASP A 73 1.13 21.32 -11.46
C ASP A 73 2.38 21.76 -10.66
N VAL A 74 2.27 21.88 -9.34
CA VAL A 74 3.38 22.21 -8.43
C VAL A 74 4.04 20.93 -7.94
N GLY A 75 5.37 20.90 -7.77
CA GLY A 75 6.08 19.66 -7.49
C GLY A 75 6.73 19.06 -8.73
N SER A 76 7.37 17.93 -8.51
CA SER A 76 7.86 17.04 -9.55
C SER A 76 7.16 15.69 -9.39
N SER A 77 6.60 15.19 -10.48
CA SER A 77 6.17 13.80 -10.58
C SER A 77 7.38 12.90 -10.85
N SER A 78 7.39 11.72 -10.25
CA SER A 78 8.41 10.71 -10.46
C SER A 78 7.78 9.33 -10.46
N ASP A 79 8.26 8.48 -11.36
CA ASP A 79 7.89 7.07 -11.46
C ASP A 79 9.09 6.15 -11.15
N TYR A 80 10.13 6.69 -10.50
CA TYR A 80 11.37 5.96 -10.18
C TYR A 80 11.12 4.66 -9.41
N GLY A 81 10.07 4.63 -8.58
CA GLY A 81 9.64 3.45 -7.83
C GLY A 81 9.28 2.27 -8.72
N ARG A 82 8.92 2.47 -10.00
CA ARG A 82 8.64 1.39 -10.97
C ARG A 82 9.82 0.44 -11.21
N SER A 83 11.04 0.87 -10.86
CA SER A 83 12.23 0.02 -10.90
C SER A 83 12.27 -1.05 -9.80
N LEU A 84 11.39 -0.95 -8.80
CA LEU A 84 11.31 -1.84 -7.65
C LEU A 84 9.97 -2.58 -7.63
N PHE A 85 10.00 -3.80 -7.12
CA PHE A 85 8.79 -4.46 -6.66
C PHE A 85 8.53 -4.06 -5.20
N ILE A 86 7.44 -3.33 -4.96
CA ILE A 86 7.08 -2.84 -3.64
C ILE A 86 6.51 -3.99 -2.81
N GLN A 87 7.08 -4.22 -1.64
CA GLN A 87 6.63 -5.28 -0.72
C GLN A 87 5.31 -4.90 -0.03
N ARG A 88 4.58 -5.92 0.46
CA ARG A 88 3.29 -5.83 1.17
C ARG A 88 2.08 -5.44 0.32
N VAL A 89 2.22 -5.30 -1.00
CA VAL A 89 1.10 -4.88 -1.87
C VAL A 89 0.94 -5.81 -3.07
N SER A 90 -0.31 -5.96 -3.53
CA SER A 90 -0.63 -6.79 -4.69
C SER A 90 -0.01 -6.20 -5.97
N SER A 91 0.10 -7.00 -7.04
CA SER A 91 0.62 -6.51 -8.32
C SER A 91 -0.23 -5.38 -8.93
N GLN A 92 -1.53 -5.37 -8.65
CA GLN A 92 -2.44 -4.32 -9.13
C GLN A 92 -2.13 -2.98 -8.45
N ASP A 93 -1.89 -3.02 -7.14
CA ASP A 93 -1.76 -1.80 -6.31
C ASP A 93 -0.33 -1.24 -6.29
N GLN A 94 0.64 -1.91 -6.93
CA GLN A 94 2.04 -1.47 -7.00
C GLN A 94 2.15 -0.01 -7.42
N ILE A 95 1.35 0.42 -8.40
CA ILE A 95 1.47 1.76 -8.97
C ILE A 95 1.28 2.87 -7.93
N LEU A 96 0.38 2.65 -6.95
CA LEU A 96 0.08 3.59 -5.87
C LEU A 96 1.24 3.79 -4.88
N TYR A 97 2.31 3.01 -5.02
CA TYR A 97 3.56 3.11 -4.26
C TYR A 97 4.78 3.23 -5.17
N GLN A 98 4.60 3.32 -6.49
CA GLN A 98 5.69 3.43 -7.46
C GLN A 98 5.75 4.81 -8.11
N THR A 99 4.61 5.50 -8.24
CA THR A 99 4.57 6.92 -8.58
C THR A 99 4.54 7.77 -7.33
N GLU A 100 5.14 8.96 -7.40
CA GLU A 100 5.19 9.91 -6.32
C GLU A 100 5.15 11.35 -6.82
N ARG A 101 4.61 12.23 -5.99
CA ARG A 101 4.91 13.66 -6.06
C ARG A 101 5.84 14.03 -4.93
N TYR A 102 6.89 14.79 -5.26
CA TYR A 102 7.77 15.44 -4.29
C TYR A 102 7.97 16.90 -4.66
N HIS A 103 8.47 17.70 -3.74
CA HIS A 103 8.78 19.10 -4.02
C HIS A 103 9.93 19.62 -3.17
N ALA A 104 10.69 20.59 -3.68
CA ALA A 104 11.81 21.20 -2.98
C ALA A 104 11.38 22.10 -1.80
N SER A 105 10.09 22.44 -1.73
CA SER A 105 9.46 23.24 -0.68
C SER A 105 8.19 22.53 -0.19
N THR A 106 7.55 23.06 0.85
CA THR A 106 6.22 22.63 1.28
C THR A 106 5.22 22.66 0.12
N PHE A 107 4.40 21.63 0.01
CA PHE A 107 3.33 21.51 -0.98
C PHE A 107 2.15 20.74 -0.37
N GLY A 108 0.99 20.78 -1.02
CA GLY A 108 -0.21 20.16 -0.46
C GLY A 108 -1.34 19.98 -1.45
N TYR A 109 -2.39 19.30 -0.98
CA TYR A 109 -3.62 19.03 -1.73
C TYR A 109 -4.84 19.61 -0.99
N ASP A 110 -5.83 20.04 -1.76
CA ASP A 110 -7.15 20.38 -1.24
C ASP A 110 -8.07 19.16 -1.28
N ILE A 111 -8.52 18.72 -0.12
CA ILE A 111 -9.46 17.60 0.02
C ILE A 111 -10.88 18.16 0.08
N PRO A 112 -11.77 17.84 -0.87
CA PRO A 112 -13.16 18.29 -0.83
C PRO A 112 -13.93 17.57 0.28
N ILE A 113 -14.45 18.32 1.26
CA ILE A 113 -15.32 17.81 2.33
C ILE A 113 -16.57 18.68 2.42
N SER A 114 -17.72 18.09 2.10
CA SER A 114 -19.00 18.81 1.96
C SER A 114 -20.05 18.43 3.01
N LYS A 115 -19.79 17.40 3.83
CA LYS A 115 -20.76 16.85 4.78
C LYS A 115 -20.09 16.63 6.14
N ASP A 116 -20.90 16.73 7.19
CA ASP A 116 -20.51 16.27 8.51
C ASP A 116 -20.39 14.73 8.52
N GLY A 117 -19.44 14.22 9.27
CA GLY A 117 -19.17 12.79 9.34
C GLY A 117 -17.85 12.46 10.02
N ASN A 118 -17.66 11.16 10.27
CA ASN A 118 -16.34 10.61 10.59
C ASN A 118 -15.67 10.19 9.29
N TYR A 119 -14.38 10.44 9.19
CA TYR A 119 -13.57 10.19 8.02
C TYR A 119 -12.24 9.56 8.43
N VAL A 120 -11.63 8.88 7.47
CA VAL A 120 -10.26 8.37 7.58
C VAL A 120 -9.48 8.87 6.38
N LEU A 121 -8.41 9.59 6.66
CA LEU A 121 -7.39 9.97 5.70
C LEU A 121 -6.33 8.86 5.66
N VAL A 122 -6.03 8.35 4.48
CA VAL A 122 -4.96 7.36 4.28
C VAL A 122 -3.94 7.93 3.30
N LEU A 123 -2.70 7.97 3.76
CA LEU A 123 -1.55 8.47 3.00
C LEU A 123 -0.62 7.31 2.72
N LYS A 124 -0.36 7.08 1.44
CA LYS A 124 0.47 5.97 0.96
C LYS A 124 1.88 6.46 0.66
N PHE A 125 2.86 5.72 1.16
CA PHE A 125 4.27 6.03 1.03
C PHE A 125 5.11 4.80 0.67
N SER A 126 6.20 5.04 -0.04
CA SER A 126 7.32 4.14 -0.18
C SER A 126 8.63 4.94 -0.27
N GLU A 127 9.69 4.44 0.38
CA GLU A 127 11.03 4.94 0.13
C GLU A 127 11.68 4.10 -0.97
N VAL A 128 12.12 4.75 -2.05
CA VAL A 128 12.65 4.08 -3.24
C VAL A 128 14.03 4.59 -3.64
N TRP A 129 14.45 5.73 -3.07
CA TRP A 129 15.70 6.40 -3.37
C TRP A 129 16.73 6.20 -2.26
N PHE A 130 16.37 6.55 -1.02
CA PHE A 130 17.29 6.51 0.12
C PHE A 130 17.48 5.10 0.68
N GLY A 131 18.69 4.87 1.18
CA GLY A 131 19.15 3.57 1.66
C GLY A 131 19.45 3.53 3.16
N ALA A 132 19.18 4.62 3.88
CA ALA A 132 19.40 4.72 5.32
C ALA A 132 18.37 5.66 5.98
N PRO A 133 18.14 5.53 7.30
CA PRO A 133 17.35 6.49 8.07
C PRO A 133 17.97 7.89 8.05
N ASN A 134 17.17 8.89 8.42
CA ASN A 134 17.51 10.28 8.61
C ASN A 134 18.10 10.96 7.37
N GLN A 135 17.70 10.49 6.17
CA GLN A 135 18.05 11.13 4.90
C GLN A 135 16.89 11.97 4.34
N LYS A 136 15.66 11.54 4.61
CA LYS A 136 14.43 12.26 4.27
C LYS A 136 13.50 12.22 5.47
N VAL A 137 13.23 13.40 6.01
CA VAL A 137 12.33 13.59 7.15
C VAL A 137 11.49 14.83 6.89
N PHE A 138 10.18 14.70 7.05
CA PHE A 138 9.22 15.79 6.83
C PHE A 138 7.98 15.61 7.72
N ASP A 139 7.29 16.71 7.98
CA ASP A 139 6.03 16.68 8.71
C ASP A 139 4.83 16.67 7.75
N ILE A 140 3.69 16.24 8.26
CA ILE A 140 2.41 16.30 7.56
C ILE A 140 1.42 17.06 8.42
N VAL A 141 0.88 18.13 7.87
CA VAL A 141 -0.06 19.03 8.54
C VAL A 141 -1.40 18.99 7.83
N LEU A 142 -2.47 18.87 8.59
CA LEU A 142 -3.84 18.92 8.11
C LEU A 142 -4.48 20.25 8.53
N ASN A 143 -5.08 20.92 7.56
CA ASN A 143 -5.76 22.20 7.71
C ASN A 143 -4.87 23.33 8.24
N GLY A 144 -3.57 23.29 7.94
CA GLY A 144 -2.58 24.28 8.38
C GLY A 144 -2.28 24.33 9.89
N GLU A 145 -3.07 23.64 10.72
CA GLU A 145 -2.99 23.72 12.19
C GLU A 145 -2.63 22.39 12.86
N HIS A 146 -3.07 21.25 12.31
CA HIS A 146 -2.91 19.94 12.97
C HIS A 146 -1.72 19.18 12.39
N THR A 147 -0.65 19.03 13.16
CA THR A 147 0.43 18.09 12.78
C THR A 147 -0.06 16.66 12.99
N ILE A 148 -0.37 15.97 11.89
CA ILE A 148 -0.94 14.61 11.92
C ILE A 148 0.13 13.52 11.89
N VAL A 149 1.29 13.83 11.31
CA VAL A 149 2.49 12.98 11.35
C VAL A 149 3.70 13.90 11.49
N SER A 150 4.45 13.73 12.57
CA SER A 150 5.68 14.49 12.83
C SER A 150 6.91 13.64 12.49
N GLU A 151 7.93 14.27 11.92
CA GLU A 151 9.24 13.71 11.60
C GLU A 151 9.15 12.37 10.86
N LEU A 152 8.32 12.32 9.81
CA LEU A 152 8.14 11.10 9.03
C LEU A 152 9.42 10.74 8.27
N ASP A 153 10.05 9.66 8.71
CA ASP A 153 11.12 8.96 7.99
C ASP A 153 10.61 7.61 7.48
N ILE A 154 10.23 7.56 6.20
CA ILE A 154 9.67 6.34 5.58
C ILE A 154 10.69 5.19 5.63
N PHE A 155 11.98 5.47 5.44
CA PHE A 155 13.02 4.43 5.51
C PHE A 155 13.13 3.87 6.92
N ALA A 156 13.14 4.71 7.95
CA ALA A 156 13.19 4.24 9.34
C ALA A 156 11.98 3.39 9.72
N ARG A 157 10.80 3.69 9.13
CA ARG A 157 9.56 2.94 9.39
C ARG A 157 9.57 1.55 8.77
N VAL A 158 9.94 1.45 7.48
CA VAL A 158 9.71 0.22 6.71
C VAL A 158 10.89 -0.22 5.82
N GLY A 159 11.95 0.57 5.73
CA GLY A 159 13.06 0.36 4.81
C GLY A 159 12.74 0.75 3.36
N ARG A 160 13.62 0.36 2.44
CA ARG A 160 13.50 0.69 1.01
C ARG A 160 12.66 -0.34 0.26
N GLY A 161 11.75 0.12 -0.59
CA GLY A 161 10.91 -0.72 -1.46
C GLY A 161 9.79 -1.44 -0.70
N VAL A 162 9.35 -0.89 0.44
CA VAL A 162 8.28 -1.44 1.26
C VAL A 162 7.16 -0.41 1.36
N ALA A 163 5.91 -0.84 1.18
CA ALA A 163 4.75 0.02 1.35
C ALA A 163 4.58 0.44 2.82
N HIS A 164 4.22 1.70 3.03
CA HIS A 164 3.87 2.28 4.32
C HIS A 164 2.62 3.14 4.19
N ASP A 165 1.69 3.00 5.12
CA ASP A 165 0.46 3.77 5.17
C ASP A 165 0.39 4.54 6.49
N GLU A 166 0.10 5.83 6.44
CA GLU A 166 -0.33 6.62 7.59
C GLU A 166 -1.86 6.73 7.55
N ILE A 167 -2.53 6.28 8.60
CA ILE A 167 -3.99 6.19 8.70
C ILE A 167 -4.47 7.12 9.82
N VAL A 168 -5.12 8.21 9.43
CA VAL A 168 -5.47 9.29 10.34
C VAL A 168 -6.99 9.47 10.40
N PRO A 169 -7.65 9.13 11.52
CA PRO A 169 -9.07 9.42 11.70
C PRO A 169 -9.28 10.92 11.96
N PHE A 170 -10.35 11.47 11.39
CA PHE A 170 -10.82 12.81 11.73
C PHE A 170 -12.34 12.88 11.66
N SER A 171 -12.93 13.94 12.20
CA SER A 171 -14.36 14.19 11.99
C SER A 171 -14.65 15.64 11.66
N VAL A 172 -15.69 15.84 10.87
CA VAL A 172 -16.23 17.17 10.55
C VAL A 172 -17.60 17.31 11.19
N ARG A 173 -17.77 18.37 11.98
CA ARG A 173 -19.02 18.67 12.68
C ARG A 173 -19.27 20.16 12.67
N SER A 174 -20.37 20.58 12.06
CA SER A 174 -20.80 21.98 12.05
C SER A 174 -19.71 22.94 11.55
N GLY A 175 -19.01 22.57 10.47
CA GLY A 175 -17.94 23.38 9.86
C GLY A 175 -16.62 23.39 10.62
N LYS A 176 -16.45 22.51 11.61
CA LYS A 176 -15.20 22.34 12.35
C LYS A 176 -14.58 20.99 12.07
N LEU A 177 -13.27 20.98 11.91
CA LEU A 177 -12.43 19.79 11.81
C LEU A 177 -11.99 19.39 13.22
N HIS A 178 -12.10 18.11 13.54
CA HIS A 178 -11.62 17.52 14.79
C HIS A 178 -10.59 16.43 14.48
N VAL A 179 -9.37 16.57 15.03
CA VAL A 179 -8.22 15.68 14.82
C VAL A 179 -7.50 15.56 16.16
N ASN A 180 -7.20 14.35 16.64
CA ASN A 180 -6.42 14.14 17.87
C ASN A 180 -6.86 14.99 19.08
N GLU A 181 -8.17 15.10 19.32
CA GLU A 181 -8.80 15.95 20.37
C GLU A 181 -8.71 17.47 20.15
N GLU A 182 -7.95 17.92 19.15
CA GLU A 182 -7.88 19.31 18.73
C GLU A 182 -9.01 19.66 17.76
N THR A 183 -9.25 20.96 17.58
CA THR A 183 -10.32 21.45 16.70
C THR A 183 -9.88 22.72 15.97
N SER A 184 -10.10 22.77 14.65
CA SER A 184 -9.89 23.94 13.80
C SER A 184 -11.12 24.26 12.95
N HIS A 185 -11.16 25.47 12.39
CA HIS A 185 -12.22 25.88 11.47
C HIS A 185 -11.94 25.36 10.06
N ILE A 186 -12.97 24.93 9.33
CA ILE A 186 -12.83 24.55 7.92
C ILE A 186 -13.20 25.75 7.04
N ASP A 187 -12.27 26.14 6.18
CA ASP A 187 -12.50 27.23 5.23
C ASP A 187 -13.26 26.71 4.00
N GLY A 188 -14.58 26.88 4.03
CA GLY A 188 -15.47 26.47 2.95
C GLY A 188 -15.75 24.96 2.98
N SER A 189 -15.60 24.28 1.84
CA SER A 189 -15.87 22.84 1.70
C SER A 189 -14.61 22.05 1.38
N LYS A 190 -13.46 22.51 1.90
CA LYS A 190 -12.14 21.92 1.63
C LYS A 190 -11.29 21.91 2.89
N ILE A 191 -10.46 20.89 3.02
CA ILE A 191 -9.41 20.78 4.03
C ILE A 191 -8.08 20.67 3.29
N SER A 192 -7.08 21.46 3.66
CA SER A 192 -5.73 21.31 3.09
C SER A 192 -4.98 20.18 3.77
N ILE A 193 -4.18 19.42 3.02
CA ILE A 193 -3.13 18.58 3.56
C ILE A 193 -1.79 19.05 3.01
N GLU A 194 -0.84 19.32 3.89
CA GLU A 194 0.45 19.92 3.55
C GLU A 194 1.60 19.02 4.01
N PHE A 195 2.53 18.74 3.10
CA PHE A 195 3.76 18.03 3.39
C PHE A 195 4.88 19.05 3.60
N ILE A 196 5.27 19.25 4.85
CA ILE A 196 6.13 20.35 5.28
C ILE A 196 7.60 20.03 5.00
N LYS A 197 8.28 20.92 4.27
CA LYS A 197 9.72 20.77 4.03
C LYS A 197 10.50 20.97 5.34
N GLY A 198 11.14 19.90 5.83
CA GLY A 198 12.13 19.97 6.90
C GLY A 198 13.53 20.35 6.41
N ASP A 199 14.55 20.16 7.24
CA ASP A 199 15.94 20.55 6.92
C ASP A 199 16.69 19.55 6.02
N LEU A 200 16.18 18.33 5.87
CA LEU A 200 16.82 17.25 5.11
C LEU A 200 16.39 17.26 3.64
N ASP A 201 15.95 16.13 3.09
CA ASP A 201 15.49 16.04 1.70
C ASP A 201 14.02 16.49 1.52
N ASN A 202 13.48 16.28 0.32
CA ASN A 202 12.18 16.78 -0.12
C ASN A 202 11.02 15.96 0.44
N PRO A 203 9.94 16.59 0.92
CA PRO A 203 8.70 15.89 1.24
C PRO A 203 8.14 15.21 -0.01
N LYS A 204 7.46 14.10 0.19
CA LYS A 204 6.82 13.32 -0.89
C LYS A 204 5.57 12.60 -0.43
N VAL A 205 4.76 12.17 -1.38
CA VAL A 205 3.62 11.27 -1.18
C VAL A 205 3.39 10.43 -2.44
N ASN A 206 2.96 9.17 -2.28
CA ASN A 206 2.69 8.28 -3.41
C ASN A 206 1.21 8.27 -3.78
N ALA A 207 0.30 8.18 -2.81
CA ALA A 207 -1.14 8.30 -3.06
C ALA A 207 -1.87 8.77 -1.80
N ILE A 208 -3.06 9.34 -1.99
CA ILE A 208 -3.92 9.81 -0.92
C ILE A 208 -5.33 9.33 -1.19
N TYR A 209 -6.05 8.89 -0.15
CA TYR A 209 -7.49 8.84 -0.22
C TYR A 209 -8.15 9.20 1.11
N VAL A 210 -9.39 9.64 1.01
CA VAL A 210 -10.27 9.90 2.15
C VAL A 210 -11.52 9.08 1.98
N ALA A 211 -11.81 8.27 2.99
CA ALA A 211 -13.03 7.51 3.09
C ALA A 211 -13.87 8.00 4.26
N LYS A 212 -15.19 7.92 4.13
CA LYS A 212 -16.10 8.15 5.24
C LYS A 212 -16.24 6.86 6.04
N GLY A 213 -16.18 6.97 7.36
CA GLY A 213 -16.21 5.83 8.26
C GLY A 213 -15.19 5.97 9.39
N THR A 214 -14.68 4.83 9.81
CA THR A 214 -13.73 4.63 10.91
C THR A 214 -12.54 3.81 10.43
N ILE A 215 -11.50 3.70 11.26
CA ILE A 215 -10.25 2.98 10.91
C ILE A 215 -10.54 1.51 10.55
N ASP A 216 -11.55 0.90 11.17
CA ASP A 216 -11.92 -0.49 10.92
C ASP A 216 -12.51 -0.72 9.51
N ASP A 217 -12.94 0.35 8.85
CA ASP A 217 -13.52 0.29 7.50
C ASP A 217 -12.46 0.34 6.39
N VAL A 218 -11.23 0.79 6.68
CA VAL A 218 -10.19 0.96 5.66
C VAL A 218 -9.29 -0.28 5.53
N PRO A 219 -8.93 -0.70 4.30
CA PRO A 219 -7.98 -1.78 4.08
C PRO A 219 -6.64 -1.55 4.78
N GLN A 220 -6.11 -2.58 5.42
CA GLN A 220 -4.84 -2.53 6.14
C GLN A 220 -3.75 -3.25 5.34
N LEU A 221 -2.55 -2.67 5.31
CA LEU A 221 -1.39 -3.36 4.76
C LEU A 221 -1.08 -4.64 5.57
N PRO A 222 -0.71 -5.76 4.93
CA PRO A 222 -0.15 -6.92 5.61
C PRO A 222 1.00 -6.53 6.55
N PRO A 223 1.25 -7.27 7.64
CA PRO A 223 2.35 -6.97 8.56
C PRO A 223 3.70 -7.05 7.85
N ILE A 224 4.69 -6.30 8.37
CA ILE A 224 6.08 -6.41 7.91
C ILE A 224 6.61 -7.75 8.40
N LEU A 225 7.03 -8.61 7.47
CA LEU A 225 7.69 -9.86 7.82
C LEU A 225 9.06 -9.52 8.42
N SER A 226 9.19 -9.68 9.73
CA SER A 226 10.50 -9.66 10.38
C SER A 226 11.24 -10.94 9.99
N PRO A 227 12.57 -10.91 9.80
CA PRO A 227 13.37 -12.11 9.57
C PRO A 227 13.09 -13.22 10.61
N ASP A 228 12.82 -12.82 11.84
CA ASP A 228 12.58 -13.73 12.98
C ASP A 228 11.21 -14.45 12.93
N ALA A 229 10.25 -13.94 12.14
CA ALA A 229 8.92 -14.56 12.02
C ALA A 229 8.91 -15.80 11.10
N ALA A 230 10.02 -16.06 10.40
CA ALA A 230 10.18 -17.25 9.57
C ALA A 230 10.68 -18.47 10.34
N GLU A 231 11.11 -18.33 11.61
CA GLU A 231 11.71 -19.43 12.40
C GLU A 231 10.73 -20.10 13.39
N GLU A 232 9.48 -19.63 13.54
CA GLU A 232 8.52 -20.19 14.51
C GLU A 232 7.53 -21.24 13.94
N ASN A 233 7.73 -21.77 12.73
CA ASN A 233 6.83 -22.77 12.13
C ASN A 233 7.49 -24.08 11.67
N ASP A 234 8.64 -24.46 12.24
CA ASP A 234 9.35 -25.70 11.87
C ASP A 234 9.56 -26.68 13.06
N ASP A 235 8.68 -26.64 14.07
CA ASP A 235 8.65 -27.66 15.13
C ASP A 235 7.37 -28.52 15.01
N GLU A 236 7.53 -29.67 14.35
CA GLU A 236 6.90 -30.99 14.63
C GLU A 236 6.73 -31.79 13.32
N ASP A 237 7.72 -32.65 12.99
CA ASP A 237 7.51 -34.09 12.78
C ASP A 237 8.83 -34.83 12.49
N GLU A 238 9.00 -35.94 13.20
CA GLU A 238 10.20 -36.76 13.35
C GLU A 238 10.63 -37.59 12.11
N ASP A 239 11.92 -37.96 12.14
CA ASP A 239 12.55 -39.17 11.60
C ASP A 239 12.78 -39.34 10.08
N SER A 240 14.02 -39.08 9.63
CA SER A 240 14.92 -40.07 8.95
C SER A 240 16.23 -39.43 8.42
N PRO A 241 17.31 -40.21 8.21
CA PRO A 241 18.67 -39.75 8.49
C PRO A 241 19.41 -39.08 7.33
N SER A 242 20.10 -37.99 7.69
CA SER A 242 21.40 -37.51 7.19
C SER A 242 21.92 -38.03 5.85
N GLU A 243 21.87 -37.18 4.82
CA GLU A 243 22.93 -37.10 3.80
C GLU A 243 23.39 -35.64 3.62
N LYS A 244 24.61 -35.39 4.06
CA LYS A 244 25.38 -34.16 3.85
C LYS A 244 26.09 -34.28 2.50
N LEU A 245 25.76 -33.40 1.53
CA LEU A 245 26.68 -32.39 0.95
C LEU A 245 26.42 -32.04 -0.53
N GLN A 246 26.37 -30.72 -0.75
CA GLN A 246 26.86 -29.94 -1.90
C GLN A 246 25.92 -29.73 -3.11
N ALA A 247 25.04 -28.73 -2.99
CA ALA A 247 24.50 -28.02 -4.16
C ALA A 247 25.52 -27.01 -4.70
N THR A 248 25.87 -27.21 -5.96
CA THR A 248 26.83 -26.43 -6.76
C THR A 248 26.25 -25.06 -7.10
N ARG A 249 26.90 -23.97 -6.65
CA ARG A 249 26.63 -22.60 -7.11
C ARG A 249 27.09 -22.42 -8.55
N LYS A 250 26.21 -21.97 -9.45
CA LYS A 250 26.56 -21.43 -10.78
C LYS A 250 25.70 -20.21 -11.13
N PRO A 251 26.21 -19.30 -11.99
CA PRO A 251 26.35 -17.89 -11.64
C PRO A 251 25.33 -16.95 -12.30
N SER A 252 25.15 -15.79 -11.68
CA SER A 252 24.37 -14.64 -12.12
C SER A 252 24.87 -14.05 -13.45
N GLY A 253 23.93 -13.61 -14.28
CA GLY A 253 24.17 -12.86 -15.52
C GLY A 253 24.82 -11.48 -15.31
N PRO A 254 25.14 -10.76 -16.41
CA PRO A 254 26.05 -9.63 -16.38
C PRO A 254 25.50 -8.44 -15.58
N ARG A 255 26.32 -7.88 -14.69
CA ARG A 255 26.02 -6.63 -13.97
C ARG A 255 25.97 -5.47 -14.97
N VAL A 256 24.83 -4.77 -15.00
CA VAL A 256 24.68 -3.48 -15.68
C VAL A 256 25.63 -2.48 -15.00
N LYS A 257 26.44 -1.76 -15.78
CA LYS A 257 27.34 -0.71 -15.28
C LYS A 257 26.55 0.57 -15.02
N ASP A 258 26.78 1.14 -13.84
CA ASP A 258 26.29 2.45 -13.41
C ASP A 258 26.86 3.57 -14.32
N PRO A 259 26.04 4.42 -14.94
CA PRO A 259 26.50 5.52 -15.80
C PRO A 259 27.01 6.76 -15.03
N TYR A 260 27.01 6.77 -13.69
CA TYR A 260 27.52 7.91 -12.90
C TYR A 260 28.44 7.52 -11.73
N ALA A 261 29.03 6.33 -11.75
CA ALA A 261 30.13 6.02 -10.85
C ALA A 261 31.29 6.98 -11.12
N SER A 262 31.54 7.91 -10.19
CA SER A 262 32.72 8.75 -10.20
C SER A 262 33.98 7.86 -10.21
N GLU A 263 34.72 7.90 -11.31
CA GLU A 263 35.94 7.15 -11.50
C GLU A 263 37.04 7.65 -10.57
N ASP A 264 37.19 7.09 -9.37
CA ASP A 264 38.36 7.41 -8.53
C ASP A 264 38.87 6.24 -7.68
N THR A 265 38.99 5.06 -8.30
CA THR A 265 39.86 3.97 -7.77
C THR A 265 40.88 3.46 -8.79
N SER A 266 40.70 3.78 -10.07
CA SER A 266 41.65 3.45 -11.15
C SER A 266 42.86 4.41 -11.20
N ALA A 267 42.73 5.63 -10.69
CA ALA A 267 43.75 6.67 -10.75
C ALA A 267 44.89 6.51 -9.71
N MET A 268 44.66 5.75 -8.63
CA MET A 268 45.68 5.49 -7.60
C MET A 268 46.59 4.28 -7.87
N LEU A 269 46.23 3.42 -8.82
CA LEU A 269 46.98 2.20 -9.14
C LEU A 269 47.86 2.33 -10.40
N LEU A 270 47.57 3.31 -11.27
CA LEU A 270 48.31 3.57 -12.51
C LEU A 270 49.80 3.94 -12.30
N PRO A 271 50.20 4.70 -11.26
CA PRO A 271 51.61 4.96 -10.99
C PRO A 271 52.37 3.71 -10.51
N VAL A 272 51.69 2.78 -9.83
CA VAL A 272 52.29 1.59 -9.23
C VAL A 272 52.59 0.52 -10.28
N PHE A 273 51.68 0.30 -11.23
CA PHE A 273 51.91 -0.66 -12.32
C PHE A 273 52.94 -0.15 -13.35
N ALA A 274 52.99 1.16 -13.61
CA ALA A 274 54.03 1.75 -14.44
C ALA A 274 55.42 1.62 -13.78
N ALA A 275 55.52 1.78 -12.46
CA ALA A 275 56.77 1.59 -11.71
C ALA A 275 57.26 0.12 -11.71
N ILE A 276 56.35 -0.85 -11.58
CA ILE A 276 56.70 -2.29 -11.62
C ILE A 276 57.08 -2.74 -13.04
N GLY A 277 56.39 -2.24 -14.07
CA GLY A 277 56.69 -2.55 -15.48
C GLY A 277 58.03 -2.02 -15.97
N ALA A 278 58.50 -0.88 -15.44
CA ALA A 278 59.82 -0.32 -15.78
C ALA A 278 60.98 -1.01 -15.02
N PHE A 279 60.70 -1.69 -13.90
CA PHE A 279 61.74 -2.29 -13.06
C PHE A 279 62.22 -3.66 -13.58
N ILE A 280 61.35 -4.41 -14.27
CA ILE A 280 61.66 -5.76 -14.78
C ILE A 280 62.73 -5.76 -15.90
N PRO A 281 62.71 -4.83 -16.88
CA PRO A 281 63.78 -4.71 -17.87
C PRO A 281 65.11 -4.20 -17.28
N LEU A 282 65.05 -3.33 -16.26
CA LEU A 282 66.25 -2.79 -15.58
C LEU A 282 66.98 -3.86 -14.77
N LEU A 283 66.24 -4.73 -14.07
CA LEU A 283 66.81 -5.91 -13.38
C LEU A 283 67.42 -6.90 -14.38
N TYR A 284 66.78 -7.14 -15.53
CA TYR A 284 67.31 -8.02 -16.57
C TYR A 284 68.62 -7.47 -17.19
N CYS A 285 68.71 -6.15 -17.38
CA CYS A 285 69.94 -5.51 -17.88
C CYS A 285 71.08 -5.47 -16.84
N LEU A 286 70.77 -5.33 -15.55
CA LEU A 286 71.79 -5.35 -14.48
C LEU A 286 72.33 -6.75 -14.19
N CYS A 287 71.51 -7.79 -14.33
CA CYS A 287 71.94 -9.19 -14.15
C CYS A 287 72.75 -9.77 -15.33
N LYS A 288 72.98 -9.00 -16.40
CA LYS A 288 73.82 -9.38 -17.55
C LYS A 288 75.16 -8.63 -17.63
N LEU A 289 75.47 -7.80 -16.63
CA LEU A 289 76.71 -7.02 -16.53
C LEU A 289 77.64 -7.49 -15.39
N GLN A 290 77.47 -8.72 -14.91
CA GLN A 290 78.47 -9.47 -14.14
C GLN A 290 79.00 -10.64 -14.96
#